data_AF-D6CK37-F1
#
_entry.id   AF-D6CK37-F1
#
_cell.length_a   1.000
_cell.length_b   1.000
_cell.length_c   1.000
_cell.angle_alpha   90.00
_cell.angle_beta   90.00
_cell.angle_gamma   90.00
#
_symmetry.space_group_name_H-M   'P 1'
#
loop_
_entity.id
_entity.type
_entity.pdbx_description
1 polymer ?
#
loop_
_entity_poly.entity_id
_entity_poly.type
_entity_poly.pdbx_seq_one_letter_code
_entity_poly.pdbx_strand_id
1 'polypeptide(L)'
;MDTATQKSRDETRQQILQSELATEKKAYDDANGALSAAISGKQLADKIDALKQSVLDHQKNVEAIQGELANLDRAPSGAKAAPVAVRARAAATPTSDQRPAPYWDVYNRPQPQPADAQ
;
A
#
# COMPACT_ATOMS: atom_id res chain seq x y z
N MET A 1 23.42 -8.73 -7.82
CA MET A 1 22.86 -7.70 -6.92
C MET A 1 23.81 -7.60 -5.76
N ASP A 2 24.50 -6.47 -5.64
CA ASP A 2 25.66 -6.34 -4.77
C ASP A 2 25.24 -5.95 -3.35
N THR A 3 25.96 -6.42 -2.34
CA THR A 3 25.63 -6.20 -0.91
C THR A 3 25.50 -4.73 -0.56
N ALA A 4 26.35 -3.87 -1.15
CA ALA A 4 26.27 -2.42 -0.97
C ALA A 4 24.95 -1.83 -1.50
N THR A 5 24.47 -2.33 -2.63
CA THR A 5 23.18 -1.91 -3.22
C THR A 5 21.99 -2.35 -2.38
N GLN A 6 22.04 -3.54 -1.78
CA GLN A 6 20.97 -4.00 -0.88
C GLN A 6 20.93 -3.17 0.40
N LYS A 7 22.08 -2.92 1.01
CA LYS A 7 22.17 -2.10 2.22
C LYS A 7 21.62 -0.68 2.01
N SER A 8 22.01 -0.01 0.93
CA SER A 8 21.50 1.33 0.59
C SER A 8 19.98 1.33 0.38
N ARG A 9 19.42 0.26 -0.21
CA ARG A 9 17.98 0.11 -0.39
C ARG A 9 17.26 -0.09 0.94
N ASP A 10 17.81 -0.90 1.83
CA ASP A 10 17.22 -1.17 3.14
C ASP A 10 17.29 0.07 4.03
N GLU A 11 18.40 0.83 4.00
CA GLU A 11 18.50 2.15 4.65
C GLU A 11 17.44 3.13 4.13
N THR A 12 17.24 3.17 2.81
CA THR A 12 16.20 4.02 2.19
C THR A 12 14.80 3.60 2.63
N ARG A 13 14.50 2.29 2.63
CA ARG A 13 13.22 1.76 3.10
C ARG A 13 12.98 2.09 4.56
N GLN A 14 14.00 1.94 5.41
CA GLN A 14 13.92 2.26 6.82
C GLN A 14 13.58 3.74 7.04
N GLN A 15 14.22 4.66 6.29
CA GLN A 15 13.92 6.09 6.37
C GLN A 15 12.48 6.41 5.93
N ILE A 16 12.01 5.79 4.85
CA ILE A 16 10.63 5.96 4.38
C ILE A 16 9.64 5.49 5.44
N LEU A 17 9.80 4.27 5.95
CA LEU A 17 8.91 3.72 6.97
C LEU A 17 8.93 4.51 8.28
N GLN A 18 10.08 5.08 8.67
CA GLN A 18 10.16 5.98 9.83
C GLN A 18 9.37 7.28 9.62
N SER A 19 9.45 7.86 8.42
CA SER A 19 8.65 9.05 8.06
C SER A 19 7.16 8.72 8.06
N GLU A 20 6.78 7.61 7.43
CA GLU A 20 5.39 7.14 7.39
C GLU A 20 4.85 6.84 8.79
N LEU A 21 5.66 6.20 9.66
CA LEU A 21 5.29 5.96 11.05
C LEU A 21 5.02 7.26 11.82
N ALA A 22 5.84 8.28 11.61
CA ALA A 22 5.66 9.58 12.25
C ALA A 22 4.36 10.26 11.78
N THR A 23 4.09 10.23 10.48
CA THR A 23 2.83 10.73 9.90
C THR A 23 1.63 9.97 10.44
N GLU A 24 1.70 8.65 10.50
CA GLU A 24 0.57 7.81 10.92
C GLU A 24 0.26 7.95 12.41
N LYS A 25 1.29 8.05 13.26
CA LYS A 25 1.10 8.36 14.68
C LYS A 25 0.40 9.70 14.88
N LYS A 26 0.81 10.73 14.15
CA LYS A 26 0.14 12.03 14.19
C LYS A 26 -1.32 11.92 13.73
N ALA A 27 -1.59 11.19 12.65
CA ALA A 27 -2.95 10.98 12.16
C ALA A 27 -3.83 10.22 13.17
N TYR A 28 -3.27 9.19 13.84
CA TYR A 28 -3.93 8.48 14.93
C TYR A 28 -4.28 9.41 16.10
N ASP A 29 -3.33 10.23 16.54
CA ASP A 29 -3.55 11.18 17.63
C ASP A 29 -4.62 12.23 17.26
N ASP A 30 -4.56 12.78 16.05
CA ASP A 30 -5.54 13.73 15.51
C ASP A 30 -6.95 13.08 15.44
N ALA A 31 -7.05 11.84 14.96
CA ALA A 31 -8.31 11.09 14.88
C ALA A 31 -8.89 10.80 16.28
N ASN A 32 -8.05 10.45 17.25
CA ASN A 32 -8.48 10.26 18.64
C ASN A 32 -8.97 11.56 19.27
N GLY A 33 -8.28 12.68 19.00
CA GLY A 33 -8.71 14.01 19.41
C GLY A 33 -10.09 14.36 18.84
N ALA A 34 -10.29 14.10 17.54
CA ALA A 34 -11.56 14.33 16.87
C ALA A 34 -12.69 13.45 17.43
N LEU A 35 -12.42 12.18 17.72
CA LEU A 35 -13.38 11.26 18.34
C LEU A 35 -13.78 11.74 19.74
N SER A 36 -12.81 12.12 20.58
CA SER A 36 -13.07 12.64 21.93
C SER A 36 -13.90 13.93 21.89
N ALA A 37 -13.57 14.84 20.97
CA ALA A 37 -14.35 16.06 20.75
C ALA A 37 -15.77 15.77 20.25
N ALA A 38 -15.95 14.78 19.37
CA ALA A 38 -17.27 14.40 18.86
C ALA A 38 -18.16 13.78 19.95
N ILE A 39 -17.59 12.93 20.81
CA ILE A 39 -18.29 12.35 21.97
C ILE A 39 -18.69 13.46 22.96
N SER A 40 -17.75 14.34 23.31
CA SER A 40 -18.00 15.44 24.24
C SER A 40 -19.03 16.44 23.71
N GLY A 41 -18.98 16.73 22.41
CA GLY A 41 -19.93 17.58 21.70
C GLY A 41 -21.26 16.92 21.35
N LYS A 42 -21.51 15.68 21.82
CA LYS A 42 -22.73 14.90 21.59
C LYS A 42 -23.14 14.89 20.10
N GLN A 43 -22.16 14.72 19.23
CA GLN A 43 -22.40 14.61 17.79
C GLN A 43 -23.25 13.37 17.48
N LEU A 44 -23.79 13.31 16.25
CA LEU A 44 -24.58 12.17 15.77
C LEU A 44 -23.78 10.85 15.88
N ALA A 45 -24.49 9.77 16.20
CA ALA A 45 -23.90 8.44 16.38
C ALA A 45 -23.10 7.99 15.15
N ASP A 46 -23.63 8.18 13.95
CA ASP A 46 -22.96 7.81 12.68
C ASP A 46 -21.60 8.51 12.53
N LYS A 47 -21.50 9.77 12.95
CA LYS A 47 -20.24 10.53 12.90
C LYS A 47 -19.22 10.00 13.92
N ILE A 48 -19.69 9.64 15.11
CA ILE A 48 -18.86 9.02 16.14
C ILE A 48 -18.35 7.67 15.66
N ASP A 49 -19.19 6.87 15.01
CA ASP A 49 -18.80 5.54 14.52
C ASP A 49 -17.83 5.62 13.33
N ALA A 50 -18.01 6.59 12.42
CA ALA A 50 -17.02 6.88 11.39
C ALA A 50 -15.65 7.28 11.97
N LEU A 51 -15.63 8.09 13.04
CA LEU A 51 -14.39 8.49 13.71
C LEU A 51 -13.72 7.31 14.45
N LYS A 52 -14.50 6.42 15.09
CA LYS A 52 -13.96 5.19 15.67
C LYS A 52 -13.29 4.32 14.60
N GLN A 53 -13.92 4.17 13.44
CA GLN A 53 -13.35 3.40 12.33
C GLN A 53 -12.04 4.03 11.86
N SER A 54 -11.99 5.35 11.70
CA SER A 54 -10.77 6.08 11.35
C SER A 54 -9.65 5.86 12.37
N VAL A 55 -9.93 5.93 13.68
CA VAL A 55 -8.95 5.63 14.74
C VAL A 55 -8.42 4.21 14.61
N LEU A 56 -9.30 3.22 14.41
CA LEU A 56 -8.91 1.81 14.25
C LEU A 56 -8.06 1.58 13.00
N ASP A 57 -8.36 2.25 11.91
CA ASP A 57 -7.60 2.11 10.67
C ASP A 57 -6.19 2.70 10.85
N HIS A 58 -6.08 3.89 11.44
CA HIS A 58 -4.77 4.49 11.74
C HIS A 58 -3.94 3.64 12.71
N GLN A 59 -4.59 3.06 13.73
CA GLN A 59 -3.91 2.16 14.66
C GLN A 59 -3.31 0.95 13.93
N LYS A 60 -4.08 0.28 13.06
CA LYS A 60 -3.60 -0.89 12.30
C LYS A 60 -2.43 -0.53 11.39
N ASN A 61 -2.46 0.65 10.78
CA ASN A 61 -1.35 1.12 9.94
C ASN A 61 -0.09 1.36 10.78
N VAL A 62 -0.21 1.99 11.96
CA VAL A 62 0.91 2.16 12.89
C VAL A 62 1.53 0.80 13.25
N GLU A 63 0.69 -0.18 13.60
CA GLU A 63 1.14 -1.54 13.95
C GLU A 63 1.81 -2.25 12.76
N ALA A 64 1.26 -2.11 11.55
CA ALA A 64 1.83 -2.68 10.34
C ALA A 64 3.23 -2.10 10.03
N ILE A 65 3.37 -0.77 10.04
CA ILE A 65 4.65 -0.10 9.77
C ILE A 65 5.70 -0.46 10.83
N GLN A 66 5.30 -0.56 12.10
CA GLN A 66 6.19 -1.02 13.17
C GLN A 66 6.65 -2.47 12.95
N GLY A 67 5.75 -3.34 12.48
CA GLY A 67 6.09 -4.71 12.10
C GLY A 67 7.06 -4.77 10.93
N GLU A 68 6.88 -3.95 9.90
CA GLU A 68 7.79 -3.86 8.77
C GLU A 68 9.18 -3.36 9.17
N LEU A 69 9.26 -2.34 10.03
CA LEU A 69 10.52 -1.86 10.60
C LEU A 69 11.24 -2.96 11.39
N ALA A 70 10.52 -3.70 12.25
CA ALA A 70 11.10 -4.81 12.99
C ALA A 70 11.59 -5.96 12.09
N ASN A 71 10.93 -6.16 10.94
CA ASN A 71 11.31 -7.16 9.94
C ASN A 71 12.50 -6.71 9.09
N LEU A 72 12.71 -5.40 8.87
CA LEU A 72 13.91 -4.87 8.22
C LEU A 72 15.16 -5.04 9.10
N ASP A 73 15.02 -4.86 10.42
CA ASP A 73 16.10 -5.10 11.37
C ASP A 73 16.46 -6.59 11.48
N ARG A 74 15.49 -7.48 11.21
CA ARG A 74 15.74 -8.91 11.12
C ARG A 74 16.34 -9.25 9.76
N ALA A 75 17.66 -9.36 9.70
CA ALA A 75 18.41 -9.89 8.55
C ALA A 75 17.69 -11.09 7.89
N PRO A 76 17.77 -11.25 6.55
CA PRO A 76 16.89 -12.15 5.81
C PRO A 76 17.05 -13.59 6.32
N SER A 77 16.10 -14.05 7.12
CA SER A 77 15.86 -15.48 7.26
C SER A 77 15.47 -15.93 5.86
N GLY A 78 16.27 -16.81 5.26
CA GLY A 78 16.20 -17.24 3.86
C GLY A 78 14.93 -18.04 3.49
N ALA A 79 13.75 -17.52 3.84
CA ALA A 79 12.49 -17.97 3.31
C ALA A 79 12.45 -17.57 1.82
N LYS A 80 12.82 -18.53 0.97
CA LYS A 80 12.56 -18.46 -0.46
C LYS A 80 11.11 -18.01 -0.64
N ALA A 81 10.90 -16.84 -1.24
CA ALA A 81 9.57 -16.38 -1.61
C ALA A 81 8.93 -17.49 -2.46
N ALA A 82 7.99 -18.22 -1.89
CA ALA A 82 7.18 -19.15 -2.66
C ALA A 82 6.47 -18.29 -3.71
N PRO A 83 6.52 -18.66 -5.01
CA PRO A 83 5.81 -17.91 -6.02
C PRO A 83 4.33 -17.89 -5.63
N VAL A 84 3.75 -16.70 -5.49
CA VAL A 84 2.31 -16.53 -5.33
C VAL A 84 1.68 -17.09 -6.59
N ALA A 85 1.13 -18.30 -6.50
CA ALA A 85 0.42 -18.92 -7.59
C ALA A 85 -0.87 -18.12 -7.81
N VAL A 86 -0.83 -17.19 -8.77
CA VAL A 86 -2.03 -16.53 -9.29
C VAL A 86 -2.86 -17.64 -9.95
N ARG A 87 -3.88 -18.13 -9.23
CA ARG A 87 -4.86 -19.05 -9.82
C ARG A 87 -5.52 -18.30 -10.98
N ALA A 88 -5.20 -18.73 -12.20
CA ALA A 88 -5.91 -18.27 -13.39
C ALA A 88 -7.41 -18.47 -13.18
N ARG A 89 -8.17 -17.39 -13.33
CA ARG A 89 -9.63 -17.43 -13.31
C ARG A 89 -10.08 -18.37 -14.44
N ALA A 90 -10.87 -19.39 -14.11
CA ALA A 90 -11.40 -20.33 -15.08
C ALA A 90 -12.05 -19.57 -16.26
N ALA A 91 -11.66 -19.95 -17.48
CA ALA A 91 -12.08 -19.32 -18.71
C ALA A 91 -13.60 -19.48 -18.90
N ALA A 92 -14.32 -18.37 -18.78
CA ALA A 92 -15.56 -18.19 -19.51
C ALA A 92 -15.20 -17.79 -20.95
N THR A 93 -15.94 -18.32 -21.91
CA THR A 93 -15.80 -18.20 -23.37
C THR A 93 -15.45 -16.79 -23.87
N PRO A 94 -14.69 -16.67 -24.98
CA PRO A 94 -14.14 -15.40 -25.43
C PRO A 94 -15.22 -14.58 -26.16
N THR A 95 -15.71 -13.53 -25.52
CA THR A 95 -16.27 -12.39 -26.25
C THR A 95 -15.13 -11.41 -26.50
N SER A 96 -14.88 -11.13 -27.76
CA SER A 96 -13.81 -10.29 -28.29
C SER A 96 -14.02 -8.81 -27.92
N ASP A 97 -13.94 -8.46 -26.64
CA ASP A 97 -13.82 -7.08 -26.20
C ASP A 97 -12.39 -6.86 -25.71
N GLN A 98 -11.54 -6.35 -26.62
CA GLN A 98 -10.22 -5.82 -26.27
C GLN A 98 -10.40 -4.65 -25.31
N ARG A 99 -10.37 -4.92 -24.00
CA ARG A 99 -10.23 -3.86 -23.00
C ARG A 99 -8.85 -3.23 -23.17
N PRO A 100 -8.74 -1.89 -23.28
CA PRO A 100 -7.44 -1.25 -23.39
C PRO A 100 -6.59 -1.57 -22.16
N ALA A 101 -5.32 -1.92 -22.40
CA ALA A 101 -4.36 -2.22 -21.34
C ALA A 101 -4.31 -1.06 -20.31
N PRO A 102 -4.26 -1.37 -19.00
CA PRO A 102 -4.15 -0.36 -17.95
C PRO A 102 -2.98 0.59 -18.21
N TYR A 103 -3.08 1.85 -17.73
CA TYR A 103 -2.06 2.87 -18.02
C TYR A 103 -0.65 2.54 -17.49
N TRP A 104 -0.54 1.62 -16.51
CA TRP A 104 0.74 1.16 -15.97
C TRP A 104 1.39 0.05 -16.81
N ASP A 105 0.63 -0.64 -17.69
CA ASP A 105 1.13 -1.73 -18.53
C ASP A 105 1.60 -1.18 -19.89
N VAL A 106 2.73 -0.48 -19.84
CA VAL A 106 3.36 0.12 -21.03
C VAL A 106 3.91 -0.96 -21.99
N TYR A 107 4.29 -2.12 -21.47
CA TYR A 107 4.93 -3.18 -22.26
C TYR A 107 3.95 -3.97 -23.13
N ASN A 108 2.69 -4.12 -22.70
CA ASN A 108 1.66 -4.79 -23.49
C ASN A 108 0.74 -3.82 -24.26
N ARG A 109 0.98 -2.50 -24.17
CA ARG A 109 0.20 -1.52 -24.93
C ARG A 109 0.57 -1.62 -26.43
N PRO A 110 -0.42 -1.75 -27.34
CA PRO A 110 -0.17 -1.64 -28.76
C PRO A 110 0.42 -0.26 -29.08
N GLN A 111 1.65 -0.23 -29.59
CA GLN A 111 2.29 1.00 -30.04
C GLN A 111 1.73 1.38 -31.42
N PRO A 112 1.32 2.64 -31.66
CA PRO A 112 0.95 3.07 -33.00
C PRO A 112 2.18 3.00 -33.91
N GLN A 113 2.05 2.31 -35.05
CA GLN A 113 3.11 2.25 -36.06
C GLN A 113 3.27 3.64 -36.71
N PRO A 114 4.50 4.10 -36.98
CA PRO A 114 4.71 5.34 -37.73
C PRO A 114 4.14 5.16 -39.14
N ALA A 115 3.24 6.06 -39.54
CA ALA A 115 2.75 6.12 -40.90
C ALA A 115 3.87 6.66 -41.80
N ASP A 116 4.27 5.87 -42.79
CA ASP A 116 5.19 6.33 -43.83
C ASP A 116 4.59 7.55 -44.54
N ALA A 117 5.26 8.69 -44.41
CA ALA A 117 4.95 9.89 -45.18
C ALA A 117 5.44 9.66 -46.62
N GLN A 118 4.51 9.62 -47.57
CA GLN A 118 4.80 9.77 -49.01
C GLN A 118 4.97 11.23 -49.38
#